data_AF-A0A6J6SYM1-F1
#
_entry.id   AF-A0A6J6SYM1-F1
#
_cell.length_a   1.000
_cell.length_b   1.000
_cell.length_c   1.000
_cell.angle_alpha   90.00
_cell.angle_beta   90.00
_cell.angle_gamma   90.00
#
_symmetry.space_group_name_H-M   'P 1'
#
loop_
_entity.id
_entity.type
_entity.pdbx_description
1 polymer ?
#
loop_
_entity_poly.entity_id
_entity_poly.type
_entity_poly.pdbx_seq_one_letter_code
_entity_poly.pdbx_strand_id
1 'polypeptide(L)'
;MFIVENLEIAVIAIAKTYNQEIVSENHLLIAVCEFLCKHEPKSCTSPIKSKAENARKIESARDSSGFKPPTIPANLLARIKQCDDMDEVVSLAEALAALETKESPLIVAEEPPQVTSMGDFHEPLGPSVGILPRIIPNKDTAARLIQSFLIKNEFYAWDGPYNTKDYILVTRPGQSMGRLFVTNKRLLFWSDDLAKPHVGLFYSDIQGWKTSWMPMKSRGVIAMVAGRKVIFAANSSAIENAERFINGKG
;
A
#
# COMPACT_ATOMS: atom_id res chain seq x y z
N MET A 1 -28.09 21.61 2.69
CA MET A 1 -28.83 20.37 3.08
C MET A 1 -29.08 19.43 1.90
N PHE A 2 -29.78 19.84 0.82
CA PHE A 2 -30.07 18.96 -0.33
C PHE A 2 -28.82 18.54 -1.12
N ILE A 3 -27.78 19.37 -1.18
CA ILE A 3 -26.52 19.05 -1.90
C ILE A 3 -25.73 17.95 -1.17
N VAL A 4 -25.47 18.15 0.13
CA VAL A 4 -24.77 17.19 1.00
C VAL A 4 -25.39 15.79 0.94
N GLU A 5 -26.70 15.68 1.16
CA GLU A 5 -27.40 14.39 1.15
C GLU A 5 -27.33 13.69 -0.21
N ASN A 6 -27.50 14.44 -1.31
CA ASN A 6 -27.41 13.88 -2.65
C ASN A 6 -25.99 13.43 -2.99
N LEU A 7 -24.96 14.16 -2.55
CA LEU A 7 -23.57 13.77 -2.72
C LEU A 7 -23.24 12.52 -1.91
N GLU A 8 -23.66 12.43 -0.64
CA GLU A 8 -23.48 11.22 0.17
C GLU A 8 -24.11 9.99 -0.49
N ILE A 9 -25.35 10.12 -0.97
CA ILE A 9 -26.06 9.03 -1.69
C ILE A 9 -25.32 8.64 -2.97
N ALA A 10 -24.90 9.63 -3.78
CA ALA A 10 -24.21 9.39 -5.04
C ALA A 10 -22.87 8.68 -4.83
N VAL A 11 -22.09 9.11 -3.84
CA VAL A 11 -20.80 8.50 -3.50
C VAL A 11 -20.97 7.05 -3.06
N ILE A 12 -21.98 6.75 -2.24
CA ILE A 12 -22.32 5.37 -1.84
C ILE A 12 -22.76 4.54 -3.04
N ALA A 13 -23.59 5.10 -3.94
CA ALA A 13 -24.06 4.40 -5.13
C ALA A 13 -22.90 4.05 -6.08
N ILE A 14 -21.93 4.95 -6.25
CA ILE A 14 -20.74 4.70 -7.07
C ILE A 14 -19.86 3.63 -6.41
N ALA A 15 -19.62 3.69 -5.11
CA ALA A 15 -18.88 2.65 -4.39
C ALA A 15 -19.55 1.27 -4.49
N LYS A 16 -20.89 1.21 -4.43
CA LYS A 16 -21.65 -0.04 -4.68
C LYS A 16 -21.45 -0.56 -6.10
N THR A 17 -21.48 0.32 -7.11
CA THR A 17 -21.27 -0.06 -8.51
C THR A 17 -19.93 -0.76 -8.71
N TYR A 18 -18.91 -0.35 -7.95
CA TYR A 18 -17.57 -0.94 -7.97
C TYR A 18 -17.33 -2.00 -6.88
N ASN A 19 -18.38 -2.48 -6.20
CA ASN A 19 -18.31 -3.49 -5.12
C ASN A 19 -17.31 -3.14 -4.00
N GLN A 20 -17.15 -1.85 -3.67
CA GLN A 20 -16.20 -1.38 -2.66
C GLN A 20 -16.86 -1.24 -1.29
N GLU A 21 -16.28 -1.88 -0.27
CA GLU A 21 -16.73 -1.76 1.13
C GLU A 21 -16.38 -0.39 1.76
N ILE A 22 -15.38 0.32 1.23
CA ILE A 22 -14.90 1.60 1.74
C ILE A 22 -14.84 2.62 0.61
N VAL A 23 -15.46 3.77 0.85
CA VAL A 23 -15.44 4.91 -0.08
C VAL A 23 -14.05 5.53 -0.12
N SER A 24 -13.49 5.67 -1.32
CA SER A 24 -12.23 6.37 -1.60
C SER A 24 -12.46 7.76 -2.21
N GLU A 25 -11.41 8.57 -2.33
CA GLU A 25 -11.46 9.86 -3.04
C GLU A 25 -11.88 9.75 -4.51
N ASN A 26 -11.58 8.63 -5.16
CA ASN A 26 -12.02 8.38 -6.54
C ASN A 26 -13.55 8.32 -6.65
N HIS A 27 -14.20 7.65 -5.69
CA HIS A 27 -15.66 7.59 -5.64
C HIS A 27 -16.26 8.98 -5.41
N LEU A 28 -15.64 9.79 -4.55
CA LEU A 28 -16.03 11.17 -4.31
C LEU A 28 -15.87 12.03 -5.57
N LEU A 29 -14.73 11.94 -6.27
CA LEU A 29 -14.48 12.66 -7.50
C LEU A 29 -15.47 12.28 -8.61
N ILE A 30 -15.77 10.99 -8.79
CA ILE A 30 -16.75 10.54 -9.77
C ILE A 30 -18.13 11.11 -9.43
N ALA A 31 -18.53 11.05 -8.16
CA ALA A 31 -19.83 11.56 -7.70
C ALA A 31 -19.98 13.06 -7.91
N VAL A 32 -18.96 13.83 -7.51
CA VAL A 32 -18.92 15.28 -7.67
C VAL A 32 -18.92 15.66 -9.16
N CYS A 33 -18.16 14.95 -9.99
CA CYS A 33 -18.16 15.18 -11.44
C CYS A 33 -19.54 14.92 -12.06
N GLU A 34 -20.21 13.82 -11.69
CA GLU A 34 -21.56 13.51 -12.21
C GLU A 34 -22.60 14.52 -11.72
N PHE A 35 -22.50 14.94 -10.46
CA PHE A 35 -23.35 15.96 -9.88
C PHE A 35 -23.20 17.30 -10.61
N LEU A 36 -21.96 17.76 -10.82
CA LEU A 36 -21.67 18.98 -11.59
C LEU A 36 -22.15 18.88 -13.04
N CYS A 37 -21.88 17.77 -13.71
CA CYS A 37 -22.31 17.59 -15.09
C CYS A 37 -23.84 17.61 -15.26
N LYS A 38 -24.59 17.24 -14.22
CA LYS A 38 -26.06 17.27 -14.19
C LYS A 38 -26.63 18.63 -13.81
N HIS A 39 -26.05 19.29 -12.81
CA HIS A 39 -26.62 20.48 -12.18
C HIS A 39 -25.95 21.80 -12.63
N GLU A 40 -24.68 21.74 -13.04
CA GLU A 40 -23.92 22.90 -13.49
C GLU A 40 -22.92 22.54 -14.62
N PRO A 41 -23.42 22.23 -15.84
CA PRO A 41 -22.61 21.65 -16.91
C PRO A 41 -21.44 22.52 -17.37
N LYS A 42 -21.54 23.84 -17.18
CA LYS A 42 -20.50 24.83 -17.51
C LYS A 42 -19.26 24.67 -16.63
N SER A 43 -19.46 24.25 -15.38
CA SER A 43 -18.40 24.05 -14.38
C SER A 43 -17.85 22.62 -14.39
N CYS A 44 -18.51 21.69 -15.10
CA CYS A 44 -18.00 20.34 -15.39
C CYS A 44 -16.97 20.37 -16.54
N THR A 45 -15.78 20.92 -16.24
CA THR A 45 -14.71 21.19 -17.20
C THR A 45 -14.01 19.91 -17.71
N SER A 46 -13.25 20.02 -18.81
CA SER A 46 -12.47 18.91 -19.37
C SER A 46 -11.47 18.27 -18.38
N PRO A 47 -10.72 19.05 -17.56
CA PRO A 47 -9.86 18.49 -16.53
C PRO A 47 -10.60 17.62 -15.50
N ILE A 48 -11.75 18.08 -15.00
CA ILE A 48 -12.58 17.34 -14.04
C ILE A 48 -13.08 16.03 -14.66
N LYS A 49 -13.60 16.10 -15.89
CA LYS A 49 -14.08 14.92 -16.64
C LYS A 49 -12.97 13.91 -16.90
N SER A 50 -11.82 14.36 -17.40
CA SER A 50 -10.68 13.49 -17.69
C SER A 50 -10.19 12.78 -16.42
N LYS A 51 -10.13 13.49 -15.29
CA LYS A 51 -9.74 12.91 -14.01
C LYS A 51 -10.77 11.90 -13.50
N ALA A 52 -12.05 12.20 -13.59
CA ALA A 52 -13.13 11.29 -13.22
C ALA A 52 -13.12 10.02 -14.09
N GLU A 53 -12.86 10.14 -15.40
CA GLU A 53 -12.70 8.98 -16.28
C GLU A 53 -11.51 8.10 -15.90
N ASN A 54 -10.38 8.70 -15.52
CA ASN A 54 -9.23 7.95 -15.01
C ASN A 54 -9.56 7.24 -13.70
N ALA A 55 -10.26 7.93 -12.77
CA ALA A 55 -10.74 7.33 -11.53
C ALA A 55 -11.67 6.13 -11.81
N ARG A 56 -12.58 6.22 -12.78
CA ARG A 56 -13.43 5.09 -13.21
C ARG A 56 -12.59 3.92 -13.71
N LYS A 57 -11.56 4.15 -14.52
CA LYS A 57 -10.67 3.07 -15.00
C LYS A 57 -9.93 2.38 -13.84
N ILE A 58 -9.48 3.15 -12.85
CA ILE A 58 -8.82 2.61 -11.66
C ILE A 58 -9.79 1.76 -10.83
N GLU A 59 -10.99 2.26 -10.54
CA GLU A 59 -11.98 1.53 -9.73
C GLU A 59 -12.54 0.30 -10.48
N SER A 60 -12.79 0.40 -11.80
CA SER A 60 -13.20 -0.76 -12.62
C SER A 60 -12.16 -1.88 -12.68
N ALA A 61 -10.87 -1.55 -12.51
CA ALA A 61 -9.80 -2.53 -12.51
C ALA A 61 -9.54 -3.17 -11.13
N ARG A 62 -10.25 -2.72 -10.08
CA ARG A 62 -10.14 -3.30 -8.74
C ARG A 62 -11.02 -4.53 -8.62
N ASP A 63 -10.38 -5.67 -8.39
CA ASP A 63 -11.07 -6.90 -8.05
C ASP A 63 -11.56 -6.83 -6.59
N SER A 64 -12.86 -6.97 -6.39
CA SER A 64 -13.49 -6.87 -5.07
C SER A 64 -14.53 -7.97 -4.89
N SER A 65 -14.57 -8.54 -3.70
CA SER A 65 -15.53 -9.57 -3.31
C SER A 65 -16.25 -9.15 -2.04
N GLY A 66 -17.58 -9.27 -2.03
CA GLY A 66 -18.42 -9.08 -0.84
C GLY A 66 -19.51 -8.05 -1.02
N PHE A 67 -20.73 -8.40 -0.59
CA PHE A 67 -21.91 -7.53 -0.57
C PHE A 67 -22.04 -6.89 0.81
N LYS A 68 -21.20 -5.89 1.12
CA LYS A 68 -21.38 -5.06 2.32
C LYS A 68 -21.70 -3.61 1.93
N PRO A 69 -22.49 -2.89 2.75
CA PRO A 69 -22.76 -1.48 2.51
C PRO A 69 -21.47 -0.66 2.60
N PRO A 70 -21.16 0.20 1.61
CA PRO A 70 -19.99 1.04 1.64
C PRO A 70 -20.02 1.98 2.85
N THR A 71 -18.88 2.11 3.52
CA THR A 71 -18.70 3.07 4.62
C THR A 71 -17.92 4.29 4.11
N ILE A 72 -18.40 5.49 4.42
CA ILE A 72 -17.69 6.74 4.12
C ILE A 72 -16.70 7.05 5.25
N PRO A 73 -15.39 7.12 4.99
CA PRO A 73 -14.41 7.57 5.96
C PRO A 73 -14.73 8.98 6.49
N ALA A 74 -14.49 9.23 7.78
CA ALA A 74 -14.87 10.48 8.45
C ALA A 74 -14.27 11.74 7.80
N ASN A 75 -13.06 11.64 7.23
CA ASN A 75 -12.40 12.74 6.52
C ASN A 75 -13.10 13.08 5.20
N LEU A 76 -13.61 12.09 4.46
CA LEU A 76 -14.37 12.33 3.22
C LEU A 76 -15.77 12.85 3.55
N LEU A 77 -16.39 12.29 4.58
CA LEU A 77 -17.69 12.76 5.07
C LEU A 77 -17.61 14.24 5.50
N ALA A 78 -16.54 14.64 6.20
CA ALA A 78 -16.33 16.03 6.58
C ALA A 78 -16.24 16.96 5.35
N ARG A 79 -15.58 16.54 4.27
CA ARG A 79 -15.49 17.30 3.01
C ARG A 79 -16.83 17.41 2.30
N ILE A 80 -17.62 16.34 2.27
CA ILE A 80 -18.97 16.38 1.68
C ILE A 80 -19.89 17.33 2.46
N LYS A 81 -19.76 17.34 3.80
CA LYS A 81 -20.52 18.22 4.68
C LYS A 81 -20.13 19.70 4.61
N GLN A 82 -19.04 20.02 3.92
CA GLN A 82 -18.62 21.40 3.62
C GLN A 82 -19.17 21.89 2.28
N CYS A 83 -20.04 21.14 1.60
CA CYS A 83 -20.67 21.53 0.34
C CYS A 83 -22.13 21.95 0.59
N ASP A 84 -22.30 23.12 1.21
CA ASP A 84 -23.58 23.76 1.44
C ASP A 84 -24.13 24.46 0.19
N ASP A 85 -23.27 24.89 -0.73
CA ASP A 85 -23.64 25.47 -2.03
C ASP A 85 -22.87 24.89 -3.24
N MET A 86 -23.19 25.37 -4.44
CA MET A 86 -22.57 24.90 -5.69
C MET A 86 -21.14 25.39 -5.88
N ASP A 87 -20.78 26.57 -5.38
CA ASP A 87 -19.43 27.11 -5.50
C ASP A 87 -18.45 26.26 -4.67
N GLU A 88 -18.90 25.75 -3.52
CA GLU A 88 -18.16 24.79 -2.71
C GLU A 88 -18.04 23.42 -3.39
N VAL A 89 -19.06 22.96 -4.12
CA VAL A 89 -18.98 21.74 -4.94
C VAL A 89 -17.97 21.89 -6.08
N VAL A 90 -17.98 23.04 -6.76
CA VAL A 90 -17.00 23.37 -7.80
C VAL A 90 -15.60 23.43 -7.22
N SER A 91 -15.42 24.12 -6.09
CA SER A 91 -14.14 24.19 -5.38
C SER A 91 -13.64 22.81 -4.95
N LEU A 92 -14.53 21.93 -4.49
CA LEU A 92 -14.19 20.54 -4.15
C LEU A 92 -13.80 19.75 -5.40
N ALA A 93 -14.50 19.91 -6.51
CA ALA A 93 -14.20 19.24 -7.77
C ALA A 93 -12.85 19.68 -8.34
N GLU A 94 -12.58 20.98 -8.32
CA GLU A 94 -11.30 21.56 -8.71
C GLU A 94 -10.20 21.08 -7.78
N ALA A 95 -10.40 21.06 -6.47
CA ALA A 95 -9.42 20.50 -5.53
C ALA A 95 -9.15 19.01 -5.79
N LEU A 96 -10.18 18.20 -6.10
CA LEU A 96 -10.04 16.78 -6.43
C LEU A 96 -9.42 16.54 -7.82
N ALA A 97 -9.62 17.45 -8.77
CA ALA A 97 -9.04 17.37 -10.10
C ALA A 97 -7.61 17.93 -10.17
N ALA A 98 -7.34 18.99 -9.41
CA ALA A 98 -6.04 19.66 -9.23
C ALA A 98 -5.17 18.97 -8.19
N LEU A 99 -5.74 18.07 -7.38
CA LEU A 99 -4.99 16.91 -6.90
C LEU A 99 -4.52 16.18 -8.17
N GLU A 100 -3.35 16.59 -8.67
CA GLU A 100 -2.41 15.68 -9.30
C GLU A 100 -2.52 14.38 -8.51
N THR A 101 -2.53 13.25 -9.22
CA THR A 101 -2.01 12.04 -8.56
C THR A 101 -0.77 12.54 -7.84
N LYS A 102 -0.75 12.53 -6.50
CA LYS A 102 0.52 12.64 -5.80
C LYS A 102 1.31 11.43 -6.30
N GLU A 103 1.98 11.58 -7.45
CA GLU A 103 3.41 11.49 -7.47
C GLU A 103 3.84 12.26 -6.24
N SER A 104 4.13 11.50 -5.19
CA SER A 104 4.75 12.03 -3.99
C SER A 104 5.82 13.03 -4.42
N PRO A 105 5.88 14.23 -3.81
CA PRO A 105 6.89 15.20 -4.19
C PRO A 105 8.25 14.52 -4.19
N LEU A 106 9.03 14.79 -5.24
CA LEU A 106 10.48 14.65 -5.23
C LEU A 106 10.99 15.31 -3.96
N ILE A 107 11.16 14.51 -2.91
CA ILE A 107 11.95 14.91 -1.75
C ILE A 107 13.36 15.01 -2.29
N VAL A 108 13.85 16.26 -2.33
CA VAL A 108 15.27 16.56 -2.52
C VAL A 108 16.03 15.61 -1.61
N ALA A 109 16.90 14.80 -2.22
CA ALA A 109 17.70 13.82 -1.52
C ALA A 109 18.55 14.51 -0.45
N GLU A 110 18.09 14.51 0.80
CA GLU A 110 19.00 14.50 1.93
C GLU A 110 19.76 13.17 1.88
N GLU A 111 21.07 13.22 2.12
CA GLU A 111 21.95 12.06 2.02
C GLU A 111 21.38 10.88 2.81
N PRO A 112 21.31 9.68 2.21
CA PRO A 112 20.70 8.53 2.85
C PRO A 112 21.46 8.20 4.14
N PRO A 113 20.77 8.09 5.29
CA PRO A 113 21.41 7.75 6.56
C PRO A 113 22.13 6.40 6.43
N GLN A 114 23.42 6.40 6.78
CA GLN A 114 24.21 5.17 6.85
C GLN A 114 23.75 4.33 8.04
N VAL A 115 23.08 3.21 7.77
CA VAL A 115 22.78 2.21 8.79
C VAL A 115 24.06 1.44 9.12
N THR A 116 24.58 1.65 10.32
CA THR A 116 25.74 0.96 10.91
C THR A 116 25.24 -0.15 11.84
N SER A 117 24.72 -1.24 11.28
CA SER A 117 24.58 -2.49 12.04
C SER A 117 25.05 -3.63 11.15
N MET A 118 26.27 -4.11 11.41
CA MET A 118 26.77 -5.36 10.86
C MET A 118 26.47 -6.47 11.86
N GLY A 119 25.57 -7.38 11.50
CA GLY A 119 25.41 -8.65 12.20
C GLY A 119 24.07 -8.92 12.90
N ASP A 120 23.01 -8.13 12.69
CA ASP A 120 21.68 -8.41 13.23
C ASP A 120 20.54 -7.81 12.39
N PHE A 121 19.30 -8.19 12.69
CA PHE A 121 18.10 -7.48 12.27
C PHE A 121 18.18 -5.99 12.60
N HIS A 122 17.63 -5.15 11.72
CA HIS A 122 17.62 -3.70 11.90
C HIS A 122 16.25 -3.13 11.61
N GLU A 123 15.94 -1.97 12.18
CA GLU A 123 14.72 -1.23 11.82
C GLU A 123 14.93 -0.51 10.48
N PRO A 124 14.06 -0.71 9.48
CA PRO A 124 14.12 0.05 8.24
C PRO A 124 13.85 1.55 8.48
N LEU A 125 14.80 2.38 8.04
CA LEU A 125 14.66 3.84 8.05
C LEU A 125 13.71 4.27 6.93
N GLY A 126 12.80 5.20 7.24
CA GLY A 126 11.84 5.72 6.28
C GLY A 126 10.56 6.25 6.95
N PRO A 127 9.71 6.93 6.18
CA PRO A 127 8.47 7.52 6.68
C PRO A 127 7.45 6.45 7.07
N SER A 128 6.52 6.81 7.94
CA SER A 128 5.29 6.03 8.14
C SER A 128 4.38 6.27 6.93
N VAL A 129 3.98 5.20 6.23
CA VAL A 129 3.20 5.27 4.98
C VAL A 129 1.84 4.59 5.09
N GLY A 130 1.47 4.14 6.31
CA GLY A 130 0.19 3.51 6.60
C GLY A 130 0.22 1.99 6.51
N ILE A 131 -0.91 1.35 6.82
CA ILE A 131 -1.03 -0.11 6.83
C ILE A 131 -1.02 -0.64 5.38
N LEU A 132 -0.30 -1.74 5.14
CA LEU A 132 -0.28 -2.38 3.84
C LEU A 132 -1.68 -2.85 3.41
N PRO A 133 -2.04 -2.67 2.12
CA PRO A 133 -3.20 -3.35 1.59
C PRO A 133 -2.96 -4.86 1.59
N ARG A 134 -3.97 -5.64 2.01
CA ARG A 134 -3.90 -7.11 2.05
C ARG A 134 -3.48 -7.72 0.70
N ILE A 135 -3.93 -7.09 -0.39
CA ILE A 135 -3.61 -7.48 -1.76
C ILE A 135 -2.83 -6.34 -2.41
N ILE A 136 -1.61 -6.63 -2.85
CA ILE A 136 -0.84 -5.73 -3.72
C ILE A 136 -1.04 -6.20 -5.16
N PRO A 137 -1.58 -5.36 -6.05
CA PRO A 137 -2.07 -5.80 -7.37
C PRO A 137 -0.96 -6.19 -8.33
N ASN A 138 0.22 -5.55 -8.23
CA ASN A 138 1.35 -5.81 -9.10
C ASN A 138 2.67 -5.41 -8.45
N LYS A 139 3.77 -5.83 -9.10
CA LYS A 139 5.13 -5.53 -8.67
C LYS A 139 5.46 -4.05 -8.63
N ASP A 140 4.94 -3.24 -9.54
CA ASP A 140 5.25 -1.81 -9.59
C ASP A 140 4.66 -1.06 -8.37
N THR A 141 3.52 -1.54 -7.88
CA THR A 141 2.91 -1.04 -6.65
C THR A 141 3.74 -1.44 -5.44
N ALA A 142 4.18 -2.71 -5.37
CA ALA A 142 5.08 -3.18 -4.31
C ALA A 142 6.39 -2.38 -4.30
N ALA A 143 6.99 -2.15 -5.47
CA ALA A 143 8.22 -1.37 -5.63
C ALA A 143 8.05 0.06 -5.09
N ARG A 144 6.95 0.74 -5.47
CA ARG A 144 6.64 2.09 -5.00
C ARG A 144 6.43 2.16 -3.48
N LEU A 145 5.72 1.17 -2.91
CA LEU A 145 5.47 1.11 -1.47
C LEU A 145 6.77 1.03 -0.66
N ILE A 146 7.75 0.27 -1.15
CA ILE A 146 9.01 0.11 -0.42
C ILE A 146 10.09 1.13 -0.79
N GLN A 147 9.87 1.94 -1.84
CA GLN A 147 10.90 2.81 -2.42
C GLN A 147 11.56 3.72 -1.40
N SER A 148 10.77 4.30 -0.49
CA SER A 148 11.26 5.21 0.56
C SER A 148 12.09 4.53 1.66
N PHE A 149 12.10 3.21 1.71
CA PHE A 149 12.88 2.41 2.67
C PHE A 149 14.14 1.84 2.04
N LEU A 150 14.32 1.95 0.72
CA LEU A 150 15.49 1.42 0.01
C LEU A 150 16.74 2.27 0.31
N ILE A 151 17.87 1.61 0.55
CA ILE A 151 19.17 2.28 0.69
C ILE A 151 19.86 2.48 -0.68
N LYS A 152 20.96 3.22 -0.70
CA LYS A 152 21.74 3.45 -1.93
C LYS A 152 22.09 2.14 -2.65
N ASN A 153 21.80 2.09 -3.95
CA ASN A 153 21.99 0.91 -4.83
C ASN A 153 21.18 -0.33 -4.41
N GLU A 154 20.12 -0.15 -3.61
CA GLU A 154 19.15 -1.19 -3.32
C GLU A 154 17.98 -1.09 -4.30
N PHE A 155 17.51 -2.22 -4.83
CA PHE A 155 16.34 -2.28 -5.70
C PHE A 155 15.40 -3.40 -5.28
N TYR A 156 14.11 -3.15 -5.49
CA TYR A 156 13.03 -4.12 -5.28
C TYR A 156 13.08 -5.26 -6.31
N ALA A 157 13.00 -6.52 -5.85
CA ALA A 157 13.01 -7.70 -6.72
C ALA A 157 11.67 -8.46 -6.72
N TRP A 158 11.14 -8.75 -5.53
CA TRP A 158 9.91 -9.54 -5.35
C TRP A 158 9.25 -9.28 -3.99
N ASP A 159 8.00 -9.68 -3.83
CA ASP A 159 7.27 -9.62 -2.57
C ASP A 159 6.29 -10.80 -2.39
N GLY A 160 5.85 -11.02 -1.16
CA GLY A 160 4.76 -11.95 -0.89
C GLY A 160 4.40 -12.04 0.58
N PRO A 161 3.25 -12.64 0.90
CA PRO A 161 2.83 -12.81 2.28
C PRO A 161 3.87 -13.63 3.08
N TYR A 162 4.03 -13.28 4.35
CA TYR A 162 4.72 -14.10 5.34
C TYR A 162 3.88 -14.25 6.61
N ASN A 163 4.23 -15.26 7.38
CA ASN A 163 3.66 -15.55 8.68
C ASN A 163 4.73 -16.13 9.60
N THR A 164 4.72 -15.76 10.87
CA THR A 164 5.72 -16.21 11.84
C THR A 164 5.20 -16.14 13.27
N LYS A 165 5.85 -16.88 14.16
CA LYS A 165 5.70 -16.80 15.62
C LYS A 165 6.98 -16.29 16.30
N ASP A 166 8.00 -15.96 15.51
CA ASP A 166 9.30 -15.53 16.02
C ASP A 166 9.23 -14.11 16.56
N TYR A 167 9.64 -13.90 17.82
CA TYR A 167 9.45 -12.65 18.53
C TYR A 167 10.07 -11.43 17.82
N ILE A 168 11.13 -11.62 17.03
CA ILE A 168 11.77 -10.52 16.31
C ILE A 168 10.88 -10.02 15.18
N LEU A 169 10.23 -10.94 14.47
CA LEU A 169 9.39 -10.63 13.31
C LEU A 169 7.94 -10.39 13.69
N VAL A 170 7.55 -10.77 14.91
CA VAL A 170 6.19 -10.72 15.41
C VAL A 170 5.88 -9.39 16.10
N THR A 171 4.70 -8.84 15.81
CA THR A 171 4.17 -7.59 16.39
C THR A 171 3.01 -7.83 17.37
N ARG A 172 2.36 -9.00 17.31
CA ARG A 172 1.28 -9.42 18.21
C ARG A 172 1.63 -10.70 18.96
N PRO A 173 1.27 -10.85 20.24
CA PRO A 173 1.56 -12.08 20.99
C PRO A 173 1.11 -13.35 20.25
N GLY A 174 2.05 -14.25 19.97
CA GLY A 174 1.79 -15.60 19.47
C GLY A 174 1.77 -15.78 17.95
N GLN A 175 1.59 -14.73 17.14
CA GLN A 175 1.65 -14.80 15.67
C GLN A 175 1.66 -13.41 15.02
N SER A 176 2.39 -13.23 13.91
CA SER A 176 2.31 -12.06 13.04
C SER A 176 2.17 -12.48 11.59
N MET A 177 1.33 -11.76 10.86
CA MET A 177 1.16 -11.87 9.43
C MET A 177 1.53 -10.54 8.77
N GLY A 178 2.02 -10.61 7.55
CA GLY A 178 2.34 -9.43 6.80
C GLY A 178 2.91 -9.75 5.44
N ARG A 179 3.72 -8.83 4.92
CA ARG A 179 4.42 -8.98 3.65
C ARG A 179 5.92 -8.92 3.81
N LEU A 180 6.58 -9.85 3.14
CA LEU A 180 8.02 -9.92 2.97
C LEU A 180 8.34 -9.29 1.62
N PHE A 181 9.22 -8.30 1.63
CA PHE A 181 9.80 -7.73 0.43
C PHE A 181 11.24 -8.19 0.29
N VAL A 182 11.57 -8.57 -0.93
CA VAL A 182 12.86 -9.08 -1.35
C VAL A 182 13.52 -7.99 -2.18
N THR A 183 14.63 -7.49 -1.69
CA THR A 183 15.49 -6.58 -2.46
C THR A 183 16.75 -7.31 -2.87
N ASN A 184 17.63 -6.66 -3.62
CA ASN A 184 18.95 -7.20 -3.94
C ASN A 184 19.93 -7.21 -2.75
N LYS A 185 19.62 -6.53 -1.63
CA LYS A 185 20.53 -6.45 -0.47
C LYS A 185 19.99 -7.11 0.79
N ARG A 186 18.66 -7.13 0.97
CA ARG A 186 18.03 -7.57 2.20
C ARG A 186 16.59 -8.01 2.00
N LEU A 187 16.08 -8.64 3.05
CA LEU A 187 14.67 -8.84 3.28
C LEU A 187 14.12 -7.69 4.11
N LEU A 188 12.91 -7.24 3.80
CA LEU A 188 12.15 -6.30 4.61
C LEU A 188 10.82 -6.95 5.00
N PHE A 189 10.56 -7.02 6.30
CA PHE A 189 9.32 -7.53 6.87
C PHE A 189 8.44 -6.36 7.26
N TRP A 190 7.19 -6.41 6.81
CA TRP A 190 6.19 -5.41 7.11
C TRP A 190 4.95 -6.12 7.61
N SER A 191 4.69 -6.02 8.91
CA SER A 191 3.48 -6.56 9.53
C SER A 191 2.24 -5.81 9.06
N ASP A 192 1.12 -6.51 8.89
CA ASP A 192 -0.19 -5.92 8.57
C ASP A 192 -0.69 -4.95 9.68
N ASP A 193 -0.03 -4.95 10.83
CA ASP A 193 -0.38 -4.11 11.98
C ASP A 193 0.40 -2.80 12.05
N LEU A 194 1.39 -2.63 11.19
CA LEU A 194 2.33 -1.51 11.26
C LEU A 194 2.27 -0.64 10.02
N ALA A 195 2.57 0.64 10.24
CA ALA A 195 2.47 1.66 9.22
C ALA A 195 3.72 1.78 8.31
N LYS A 196 4.74 0.94 8.55
CA LYS A 196 5.96 0.81 7.75
C LYS A 196 6.63 -0.56 8.00
N PRO A 197 7.57 -1.00 7.14
CA PRO A 197 8.42 -2.13 7.44
C PRO A 197 9.10 -1.96 8.80
N HIS A 198 9.06 -2.99 9.63
CA HIS A 198 9.53 -2.93 11.01
C HIS A 198 10.82 -3.71 11.24
N VAL A 199 11.13 -4.66 10.35
CA VAL A 199 12.37 -5.43 10.42
C VAL A 199 12.99 -5.53 9.03
N GLY A 200 14.29 -5.28 8.95
CA GLY A 200 15.12 -5.64 7.81
C GLY A 200 16.16 -6.68 8.21
N LEU A 201 16.60 -7.47 7.22
CA LEU A 201 17.63 -8.49 7.37
C LEU A 201 18.52 -8.52 6.14
N PHE A 202 19.78 -8.08 6.25
CA PHE A 202 20.73 -8.17 5.14
C PHE A 202 21.11 -9.62 4.84
N TYR A 203 21.28 -9.92 3.55
CA TYR A 203 21.73 -11.26 3.14
C TYR A 203 23.13 -11.58 3.66
N SER A 204 23.99 -10.56 3.82
CA SER A 204 25.33 -10.70 4.40
C SER A 204 25.32 -11.16 5.87
N ASP A 205 24.22 -10.92 6.59
CA ASP A 205 24.09 -11.28 8.01
C ASP A 205 23.49 -12.68 8.21
N ILE A 206 23.08 -13.35 7.13
CA ILE A 206 22.52 -14.70 7.17
C ILE A 206 23.66 -15.71 7.22
N GLN A 207 23.85 -16.31 8.39
CA GLN A 207 24.86 -17.35 8.66
C GLN A 207 24.41 -18.75 8.20
N GLY A 208 23.10 -18.94 8.04
CA GLY A 208 22.52 -20.20 7.60
C GLY A 208 21.12 -20.00 7.05
N TRP A 209 20.81 -20.67 5.95
CA TRP A 209 19.52 -20.57 5.27
C TRP A 209 19.06 -21.95 4.86
N LYS A 210 17.88 -22.36 5.33
CA LYS A 210 17.25 -23.61 4.93
C LYS A 210 15.79 -23.37 4.60
N THR A 211 15.35 -23.93 3.49
CA THR A 211 13.96 -23.85 3.04
C THR A 211 13.35 -25.23 2.91
N SER A 212 12.08 -25.36 3.27
CA SER A 212 11.30 -26.58 3.10
C SER A 212 9.98 -26.24 2.41
N TRP A 213 9.50 -27.15 1.57
CA TRP A 213 8.19 -26.98 0.95
C TRP A 213 7.08 -26.97 2.00
N MET A 214 6.08 -26.11 1.81
CA MET A 214 4.84 -26.09 2.58
C MET A 214 3.63 -26.01 1.63
N PRO A 215 2.43 -26.41 2.09
CA PRO A 215 1.19 -26.24 1.32
C PRO A 215 0.94 -24.79 0.90
N MET A 216 0.00 -24.59 -0.04
CA MET A 216 -0.47 -23.27 -0.48
C MET A 216 0.65 -22.35 -1.03
N LYS A 217 1.53 -22.89 -1.89
CA LYS A 217 2.61 -22.14 -2.56
C LYS A 217 3.49 -21.33 -1.58
N SER A 218 3.81 -21.95 -0.45
CA SER A 218 4.63 -21.34 0.60
C SER A 218 5.90 -22.17 0.87
N ARG A 219 6.90 -21.52 1.46
CA ARG A 219 8.13 -22.13 1.96
C ARG A 219 8.22 -21.88 3.45
N GLY A 220 8.56 -22.91 4.21
CA GLY A 220 9.07 -22.75 5.56
C GLY A 220 10.53 -22.37 5.47
N VAL A 221 10.93 -21.32 6.17
CA VAL A 221 12.29 -20.79 6.16
C VAL A 221 12.85 -20.86 7.58
N ILE A 222 14.05 -21.39 7.69
CA ILE A 222 14.87 -21.35 8.90
C ILE A 222 16.13 -20.54 8.55
N ALA A 223 16.24 -19.36 9.15
CA ALA A 223 17.41 -18.49 9.01
C ALA A 223 18.20 -18.46 10.32
N MET A 224 19.53 -18.51 10.22
CA MET A 224 20.45 -18.26 11.33
C MET A 224 21.05 -16.87 11.18
N VAL A 225 20.82 -15.99 12.16
CA VAL A 225 21.25 -14.59 12.17
C VAL A 225 21.82 -14.28 13.54
N ALA A 226 23.07 -13.80 13.61
CA ALA A 226 23.76 -13.52 14.88
C ALA A 226 23.71 -14.71 15.88
N GLY A 227 23.78 -15.95 15.41
CA GLY A 227 23.65 -17.15 16.25
C GLY A 227 22.21 -17.49 16.71
N ARG A 228 21.21 -16.68 16.38
CA ARG A 228 19.79 -16.96 16.63
C ARG A 228 19.15 -17.67 15.45
N LYS A 229 18.26 -18.61 15.75
CA LYS A 229 17.40 -19.28 14.78
C LYS A 229 16.07 -18.54 14.68
N VAL A 230 15.73 -18.07 13.48
CA VAL A 230 14.44 -17.45 13.16
C VAL A 230 13.68 -18.31 12.17
N ILE A 231 12.38 -18.49 12.44
CA ILE A 231 11.51 -19.36 11.63
C ILE A 231 10.31 -18.56 11.12
N PHE A 232 10.08 -18.61 9.82
CA PHE A 232 8.90 -18.00 9.20
C PHE A 232 8.46 -18.79 7.98
N ALA A 233 7.17 -18.69 7.64
CA ALA A 233 6.63 -19.19 6.39
C ALA A 233 6.38 -18.01 5.45
N ALA A 234 6.73 -18.13 4.18
CA ALA A 234 6.54 -17.07 3.20
C ALA A 234 6.20 -17.62 1.81
N ASN A 235 5.70 -16.76 0.94
CA ASN A 235 5.43 -17.07 -0.46
C ASN A 235 6.64 -17.72 -1.15
N SER A 236 6.41 -18.82 -1.88
CA SER A 236 7.50 -19.58 -2.49
C SER A 236 8.31 -18.79 -3.52
N SER A 237 7.64 -17.98 -4.35
CA SER A 237 8.32 -17.18 -5.37
C SER A 237 9.14 -16.04 -4.77
N ALA A 238 8.69 -15.44 -3.67
CA ALA A 238 9.50 -14.48 -2.92
C ALA A 238 10.77 -15.13 -2.38
N ILE A 239 10.65 -16.30 -1.76
CA ILE A 239 11.79 -17.04 -1.22
C ILE A 239 12.77 -17.49 -2.30
N GLU A 240 12.28 -17.96 -3.44
CA GLU A 240 13.14 -18.32 -4.59
C GLU A 240 13.91 -17.12 -5.15
N ASN A 241 13.34 -15.91 -5.11
CA ASN A 241 14.07 -14.69 -5.48
C ASN A 241 15.10 -14.30 -4.41
N ALA A 242 14.77 -14.45 -3.13
CA ALA A 242 15.72 -14.19 -2.04
C ALA A 242 16.92 -15.14 -2.10
N GLU A 243 16.68 -16.44 -2.37
CA GLU A 243 17.73 -17.45 -2.51
C GLU A 243 18.76 -17.11 -3.59
N ARG A 244 18.35 -16.43 -4.67
CA ARG A 244 19.28 -15.97 -5.72
C ARG A 244 20.30 -14.99 -5.19
N PHE A 245 19.91 -14.10 -4.27
CA PHE A 245 20.82 -13.11 -3.67
C PHE A 245 21.63 -13.69 -2.51
N ILE A 246 21.09 -14.68 -1.80
CA ILE A 246 21.78 -15.38 -0.71
C ILE A 246 22.87 -16.31 -1.25
N ASN A 247 22.54 -17.10 -2.27
CA ASN A 247 23.44 -18.11 -2.84
C ASN A 247 24.31 -17.54 -3.97
N GLY A 248 23.77 -16.59 -4.75
CA GLY A 248 24.46 -15.95 -5.86
C GLY A 248 25.36 -14.82 -5.41
N LYS A 249 26.20 -15.06 -4.38
CA LYS A 249 27.24 -14.11 -3.94
C LYS A 249 27.93 -13.53 -5.18
N GLY A 250 27.64 -12.26 -5.46
CA GLY A 250 28.44 -11.42 -6.34
C GLY A 250 29.81 -11.18 -5.74
#